data_AF-A0A1F1S9A8-F1
#
_entry.id   AF-A0A1F1S9A8-F1
#
_cell.length_a   1.000
_cell.length_b   1.000
_cell.length_c   1.000
_cell.angle_alpha   90.00
_cell.angle_beta   90.00
_cell.angle_gamma   90.00
#
_symmetry.space_group_name_H-M   'P 1'
#
loop_
_entity.id
_entity.type
_entity.pdbx_description
1 polymer ?
#
loop_
_entity_poly.entity_id
_entity_poly.type
_entity_poly.pdbx_seq_one_letter_code
_entity_poly.pdbx_strand_id
1 'polypeptide(L)'
;MWHNPPLFFKTIPASNYFMKYLKNIALKGKNTMQNFLSGLLNKLGFASSSQIESQAANQATMPEIHTQPDQPLSFGFKTNWLAVKSDSPEAVLEKLPLQNIQPANWQSSVQIMEAADYQSSLQPVFVSPCIRGWVFVVSHLALPCLHPERPFNMLTKPLLDRFKEVQYFGSYRVTDYLAWAKAEDGKWIRRFETSDSCILENFGVQTAAEKSLNLVYVESEEEFEQDEVFEKWIAAQDEETPAQLAGLWSINPLELENMDLPPSIGYLGYFEKTENP
;
A
#
# COMPACT_ATOMS: atom_id res chain seq x y z
N MET A 1 23.78 -29.89 8.71
CA MET A 1 23.65 -29.68 7.25
C MET A 1 22.34 -28.96 7.01
N TRP A 2 22.40 -27.64 6.91
CA TRP A 2 21.30 -26.80 6.44
C TRP A 2 21.88 -25.99 5.30
N HIS A 3 21.36 -26.23 4.09
CA HIS A 3 21.80 -25.56 2.87
C HIS A 3 21.32 -24.10 2.82
N ASN A 4 22.15 -23.25 2.22
CA ASN A 4 22.08 -21.79 2.07
C ASN A 4 20.69 -21.19 1.79
N PRO A 5 20.43 -19.94 2.22
CA PRO A 5 19.66 -18.98 1.46
C PRO A 5 20.58 -18.15 0.52
N PRO A 6 20.32 -18.05 -0.79
CA PRO A 6 20.76 -16.94 -1.64
C PRO A 6 19.73 -15.79 -1.49
N LEU A 7 20.00 -14.49 -1.63
CA LEU A 7 21.14 -13.70 -2.07
C LEU A 7 21.06 -12.34 -1.34
N PHE A 8 22.20 -11.82 -0.90
CA PHE A 8 22.35 -10.38 -0.71
C PHE A 8 22.34 -9.74 -2.10
N PHE A 9 21.41 -8.82 -2.37
CA PHE A 9 21.38 -8.06 -3.63
C PHE A 9 22.70 -7.31 -3.80
N LYS A 10 23.55 -7.80 -4.70
CA LYS A 10 24.69 -7.06 -5.25
C LYS A 10 24.14 -6.09 -6.28
N THR A 11 24.64 -4.86 -6.21
CA THR A 11 24.42 -3.75 -7.12
C THR A 11 24.45 -4.15 -8.60
N ILE A 12 23.29 -4.11 -9.26
CA ILE A 12 23.14 -4.10 -10.72
C ILE A 12 23.11 -2.63 -11.19
N PRO A 13 23.62 -2.29 -12.38
CA PRO A 13 23.70 -0.89 -12.81
C PRO A 13 22.29 -0.31 -12.98
N ALA A 14 22.04 0.85 -12.40
CA ALA A 14 20.78 1.60 -12.50
C ALA A 14 20.29 1.84 -13.96
N SER A 15 21.14 1.60 -14.96
CA SER A 15 20.82 1.77 -16.39
C SER A 15 19.75 0.80 -16.91
N ASN A 16 19.72 -0.47 -16.46
CA ASN A 16 18.77 -1.45 -17.01
C ASN A 16 17.35 -1.17 -16.52
N TYR A 17 17.19 -0.94 -15.22
CA TYR A 17 15.92 -0.58 -14.61
C TYR A 17 15.36 0.73 -15.14
N PHE A 18 16.22 1.74 -15.36
CA PHE A 18 15.79 2.98 -15.99
C PHE A 18 15.24 2.77 -17.42
N MET A 19 15.87 1.90 -18.22
CA MET A 19 15.36 1.58 -19.56
C MET A 19 14.04 0.82 -19.52
N LYS A 20 13.88 -0.14 -18.58
CA LYS A 20 12.60 -0.83 -18.35
C LYS A 20 11.50 0.12 -17.89
N TYR A 21 11.82 1.05 -17.01
CA TYR A 21 10.91 2.10 -16.57
C TYR A 21 10.44 2.97 -17.76
N LEU A 22 11.36 3.41 -18.62
CA LEU A 22 11.00 4.12 -19.85
C LEU A 22 10.14 3.27 -20.80
N LYS A 23 10.44 1.98 -20.91
CA LYS A 23 9.66 1.02 -21.71
C LYS A 23 8.24 0.85 -21.14
N ASN A 24 8.09 0.73 -19.82
CA ASN A 24 6.78 0.72 -19.15
C ASN A 24 5.98 1.99 -19.45
N ILE A 25 6.59 3.18 -19.33
CA ILE A 25 5.93 4.45 -19.71
C ILE A 25 5.45 4.40 -21.17
N ALA A 26 6.27 3.88 -22.09
CA ALA A 26 5.91 3.76 -23.49
C ALA A 26 4.73 2.80 -23.72
N LEU A 27 4.69 1.68 -22.99
CA LEU A 27 3.63 0.66 -23.07
C LEU A 27 2.30 1.12 -22.45
N LYS A 28 2.34 1.84 -21.31
CA LYS A 28 1.13 2.34 -20.61
C LYS A 28 0.59 3.69 -21.14
N GLY A 29 1.32 4.37 -22.03
CA GLY A 29 0.83 5.56 -22.76
C GLY A 29 1.12 6.92 -22.11
N LYS A 30 0.93 8.00 -22.90
CA LYS A 30 1.42 9.38 -22.67
C LYS A 30 1.04 10.06 -21.33
N ASN A 31 -0.01 9.63 -20.64
CA ASN A 31 -0.45 10.24 -19.39
C ASN A 31 0.57 10.07 -18.24
N THR A 32 1.38 9.02 -18.28
CA THR A 32 2.46 8.77 -17.29
C THR A 32 3.62 9.77 -17.45
N MET A 33 3.89 10.25 -18.67
CA MET A 33 4.96 11.20 -18.98
C MET A 33 4.68 12.62 -18.44
N GLN A 34 3.41 13.07 -18.46
CA GLN A 34 3.00 14.35 -17.88
C GLN A 34 3.12 14.35 -16.34
N ASN A 35 2.75 13.23 -15.70
CA ASN A 35 2.88 13.06 -14.25
C ASN A 35 4.35 12.96 -13.79
N PHE A 36 5.23 12.44 -14.64
CA PHE A 36 6.67 12.42 -14.41
C PHE A 36 7.30 13.83 -14.50
N LEU A 37 6.95 14.62 -15.52
CA LEU A 37 7.47 15.99 -15.65
C LEU A 37 7.06 16.86 -14.45
N SER A 38 5.83 16.71 -13.94
CA SER A 38 5.39 17.43 -12.75
C SER A 38 6.10 16.95 -11.46
N GLY A 39 6.32 15.63 -11.32
CA GLY A 39 7.06 15.08 -10.17
C GLY A 39 8.55 15.41 -10.16
N LEU A 40 9.20 15.44 -11.32
CA LEU A 40 10.63 15.74 -11.47
C LEU A 40 10.91 17.24 -11.31
N LEU A 41 10.04 18.12 -11.82
CA LEU A 41 10.15 19.57 -11.65
C LEU A 41 9.97 19.98 -10.17
N ASN A 42 9.08 19.31 -9.44
CA ASN A 42 8.94 19.51 -8.00
C ASN A 42 10.16 19.02 -7.20
N LYS A 43 10.79 17.91 -7.60
CA LYS A 43 12.03 17.40 -6.97
C LYS A 43 13.28 18.24 -7.27
N LEU A 44 13.32 18.96 -8.39
CA LEU A 44 14.47 19.76 -8.82
C LEU A 44 14.33 21.27 -8.55
N GLY A 45 13.24 21.70 -7.88
CA GLY A 45 13.04 23.11 -7.49
C GLY A 45 12.78 24.07 -8.65
N PHE A 46 12.53 23.56 -9.87
CA PHE A 46 12.14 24.36 -11.02
C PHE A 46 10.62 24.46 -11.06
N ALA A 47 10.04 25.32 -10.22
CA ALA A 47 8.67 25.76 -10.41
C ALA A 47 8.59 26.50 -11.76
N SER A 48 7.72 26.07 -12.67
CA SER A 48 7.41 26.85 -13.87
C SER A 48 6.78 28.18 -13.43
N SER A 49 7.39 29.27 -13.83
CA SER A 49 6.96 30.65 -13.62
C SER A 49 5.66 30.95 -14.36
N SER A 50 4.54 30.50 -13.80
CA SER A 50 3.20 30.97 -14.15
C SER A 50 2.18 30.71 -13.04
N GLN A 51 2.52 31.04 -11.79
CA GLN A 51 1.55 31.13 -10.68
C GLN A 51 2.00 32.23 -9.71
N ILE A 52 2.09 33.46 -10.23
CA ILE A 52 2.00 34.66 -9.41
C ILE A 52 0.61 35.24 -9.72
N GLU A 53 -0.43 34.60 -9.18
CA GLU A 53 -1.73 35.23 -8.89
C GLU A 53 -2.59 34.20 -8.13
N SER A 54 -3.04 34.59 -6.94
CA SER A 54 -3.81 33.84 -5.93
C SER A 54 -3.05 33.08 -4.82
N GLN A 55 -2.07 33.75 -4.20
CA GLN A 55 -1.87 33.61 -2.74
C GLN A 55 -3.03 34.30 -2.01
N ALA A 56 -4.18 33.64 -1.97
CA ALA A 56 -5.09 33.70 -0.84
C ALA A 56 -5.10 32.28 -0.29
N ALA A 57 -4.42 32.08 0.84
CA ALA A 57 -4.34 30.80 1.51
C ALA A 57 -5.76 30.32 1.86
N ASN A 58 -6.28 29.37 1.08
CA ASN A 58 -7.24 28.41 1.63
C ASN A 58 -6.45 27.59 2.64
N GLN A 59 -6.40 28.03 3.90
CA GLN A 59 -6.20 27.11 5.01
C GLN A 59 -7.42 26.18 5.00
N ALA A 60 -7.35 25.11 4.22
CA ALA A 60 -8.31 24.03 4.32
C ALA A 60 -8.24 23.56 5.77
N THR A 61 -9.29 23.86 6.54
CA THR A 61 -9.39 23.39 7.91
C THR A 61 -9.45 21.88 7.84
N MET A 62 -8.70 21.19 8.71
CA MET A 62 -8.76 19.73 8.77
C MET A 62 -10.22 19.28 8.95
N PRO A 63 -10.68 18.24 8.23
CA PRO A 63 -12.02 17.73 8.41
C PRO A 63 -12.30 17.36 9.87
N GLU A 64 -13.54 17.55 10.30
CA GLU A 64 -13.97 17.21 11.65
C GLU A 64 -14.12 15.70 11.81
N ILE A 65 -13.80 15.18 12.99
CA ILE A 65 -13.94 13.77 13.32
C ILE A 65 -15.38 13.53 13.80
N HIS A 66 -16.05 12.56 13.19
CA HIS A 66 -17.42 12.19 13.54
C HIS A 66 -17.46 10.79 14.16
N THR A 67 -18.28 10.64 15.21
CA THR A 67 -18.44 9.36 15.94
C THR A 67 -19.84 8.76 15.78
N GLN A 68 -20.65 9.24 14.84
CA GLN A 68 -21.92 8.61 14.52
C GLN A 68 -21.65 7.43 13.58
N PRO A 69 -22.09 6.19 13.90
CA PRO A 69 -21.88 5.03 13.03
C PRO A 69 -22.43 5.29 11.63
N ASP A 70 -21.63 5.00 10.61
CA ASP A 70 -21.99 5.11 9.21
C ASP A 70 -21.60 3.83 8.44
N GLN A 71 -21.96 3.79 7.17
CA GLN A 71 -21.74 2.63 6.31
C GLN A 71 -20.26 2.50 5.93
N PRO A 72 -19.75 1.26 5.78
CA PRO A 72 -18.41 1.03 5.24
C PRO A 72 -18.20 1.76 3.91
N LEU A 73 -17.05 2.40 3.79
CA LEU A 73 -16.64 3.10 2.57
C LEU A 73 -15.44 2.40 1.95
N SER A 74 -15.41 2.39 0.62
CA SER A 74 -14.24 1.97 -0.12
C SER A 74 -13.13 3.00 0.09
N PHE A 75 -11.92 2.55 0.42
CA PHE A 75 -10.77 3.44 0.66
C PHE A 75 -9.85 3.61 -0.56
N GLY A 76 -10.35 3.22 -1.75
CA GLY A 76 -9.76 3.56 -3.05
C GLY A 76 -8.33 3.10 -3.30
N PHE A 77 -7.68 3.77 -4.25
CA PHE A 77 -6.29 3.55 -4.67
C PHE A 77 -5.35 4.54 -3.97
N LYS A 78 -4.03 4.35 -4.13
CA LYS A 78 -3.00 5.17 -3.45
C LYS A 78 -3.00 4.96 -1.93
N THR A 79 -3.31 3.73 -1.54
CA THR A 79 -3.53 3.33 -0.17
C THR A 79 -2.72 2.09 0.12
N ASN A 80 -2.08 2.07 1.29
CA ASN A 80 -1.54 0.86 1.88
C ASN A 80 -2.53 0.41 2.97
N TRP A 81 -2.74 -0.88 3.09
CA TRP A 81 -3.53 -1.41 4.20
C TRP A 81 -3.03 -2.77 4.68
N LEU A 82 -3.29 -3.04 5.96
CA LEU A 82 -3.25 -4.38 6.51
C LEU A 82 -4.68 -4.91 6.61
N ALA A 83 -4.88 -6.20 6.31
CA ALA A 83 -6.08 -6.94 6.69
C ALA A 83 -5.69 -7.96 7.76
N VAL A 84 -6.24 -7.80 8.96
CA VAL A 84 -5.94 -8.63 10.13
C VAL A 84 -7.16 -9.48 10.47
N LYS A 85 -6.98 -10.80 10.54
CA LYS A 85 -8.07 -11.72 10.89
C LYS A 85 -8.38 -11.62 12.38
N SER A 86 -9.43 -10.87 12.71
CA SER A 86 -9.84 -10.53 14.07
C SER A 86 -11.32 -10.11 14.07
N ASP A 87 -12.00 -10.40 15.17
CA ASP A 87 -13.34 -9.87 15.46
C ASP A 87 -13.31 -8.61 16.36
N SER A 88 -12.15 -8.24 16.88
CA SER A 88 -11.94 -7.07 17.74
C SER A 88 -10.96 -6.08 17.11
N PRO A 89 -11.44 -4.88 16.71
CA PRO A 89 -10.58 -3.75 16.34
C PRO A 89 -9.66 -3.30 17.48
N GLU A 90 -10.13 -3.37 18.72
CA GLU A 90 -9.38 -2.99 19.91
C GLU A 90 -8.15 -3.89 20.11
N ALA A 91 -8.31 -5.20 19.93
CA ALA A 91 -7.20 -6.13 19.98
C ALA A 91 -6.13 -5.82 18.91
N VAL A 92 -6.53 -5.31 17.74
CA VAL A 92 -5.61 -4.88 16.67
C VAL A 92 -4.93 -3.58 17.07
N LEU A 93 -5.68 -2.59 17.58
CA LEU A 93 -5.15 -1.31 18.07
C LEU A 93 -4.06 -1.49 19.13
N GLU A 94 -4.25 -2.41 20.08
CA GLU A 94 -3.27 -2.73 21.12
C GLU A 94 -1.90 -3.19 20.58
N LYS A 95 -1.81 -3.59 19.31
CA LYS A 95 -0.58 -4.05 18.66
C LYS A 95 0.05 -3.00 17.76
N LEU A 96 -0.60 -1.84 17.58
CA LEU A 96 -0.12 -0.77 16.72
C LEU A 96 0.48 0.35 17.58
N PRO A 97 1.60 0.96 17.17
CA PRO A 97 2.19 2.11 17.85
C PRO A 97 1.46 3.42 17.52
N LEU A 98 0.12 3.44 17.64
CA LEU A 98 -0.70 4.61 17.33
C LEU A 98 -0.77 5.60 18.49
N GLN A 99 -0.80 6.88 18.14
CA GLN A 99 -1.02 8.00 19.06
C GLN A 99 -2.37 8.65 18.78
N ASN A 100 -2.88 9.44 19.75
CA ASN A 100 -4.12 10.22 19.62
C ASN A 100 -5.31 9.39 19.11
N ILE A 101 -5.44 8.17 19.63
CA ILE A 101 -6.49 7.23 19.22
C ILE A 101 -7.84 7.73 19.72
N GLN A 102 -8.82 7.78 18.82
CA GLN A 102 -10.19 8.14 19.14
C GLN A 102 -11.18 7.38 18.25
N PRO A 103 -12.40 7.10 18.72
CA PRO A 103 -13.46 6.56 17.87
C PRO A 103 -13.71 7.48 16.67
N ALA A 104 -13.91 6.91 15.49
CA ALA A 104 -14.23 7.64 14.29
C ALA A 104 -15.06 6.77 13.32
N ASN A 105 -15.95 7.41 12.58
CA ASN A 105 -16.73 6.78 11.54
C ASN A 105 -15.93 6.69 10.22
N TRP A 106 -16.44 5.97 9.23
CA TRP A 106 -15.77 5.75 7.95
C TRP A 106 -15.57 7.05 7.18
N GLN A 107 -16.63 7.85 7.05
CA GLN A 107 -16.61 9.05 6.22
C GLN A 107 -15.59 10.08 6.70
N SER A 108 -15.59 10.42 7.99
CA SER A 108 -14.62 11.39 8.53
C SER A 108 -13.19 10.85 8.45
N SER A 109 -12.99 9.54 8.70
CA SER A 109 -11.65 8.94 8.64
C SER A 109 -11.06 8.97 7.23
N VAL A 110 -11.85 8.66 6.20
CA VAL A 110 -11.41 8.77 4.80
C VAL A 110 -11.07 10.22 4.45
N GLN A 111 -11.94 11.18 4.80
CA GLN A 111 -11.69 12.60 4.56
C GLN A 111 -10.40 13.10 5.23
N ILE A 112 -10.13 12.65 6.45
CA ILE A 112 -8.90 13.03 7.18
C ILE A 112 -7.67 12.41 6.53
N MET A 113 -7.73 11.15 6.08
CA MET A 113 -6.63 10.52 5.34
C MET A 113 -6.38 11.19 3.98
N GLU A 114 -7.42 11.66 3.30
CA GLU A 114 -7.30 12.42 2.04
C GLU A 114 -6.71 13.83 2.25
N ALA A 115 -7.09 14.50 3.35
CA ALA A 115 -6.62 15.84 3.68
C ALA A 115 -5.24 15.85 4.36
N ALA A 116 -4.65 14.69 4.64
CA ALA A 116 -3.41 14.56 5.38
C ALA A 116 -2.25 15.28 4.68
N ASP A 117 -1.56 16.14 5.41
CA ASP A 117 -0.34 16.78 4.93
C ASP A 117 0.82 15.79 4.96
N TYR A 118 1.41 15.52 3.80
CA TYR A 118 2.58 14.67 3.65
C TYR A 118 3.80 15.18 4.44
N GLN A 119 3.87 16.47 4.78
CA GLN A 119 4.94 17.06 5.59
C GLN A 119 4.72 16.88 7.10
N SER A 120 3.50 16.53 7.52
CA SER A 120 3.19 16.31 8.93
C SER A 120 4.03 15.18 9.52
N SER A 121 4.51 15.38 10.75
CA SER A 121 5.17 14.34 11.55
C SER A 121 4.20 13.28 12.06
N LEU A 122 2.89 13.54 12.00
CA LEU A 122 1.85 12.58 12.36
C LEU A 122 1.00 12.28 11.13
N GLN A 123 0.89 10.99 10.79
CA GLN A 123 0.13 10.54 9.63
C GLN A 123 -1.08 9.72 10.07
N PRO A 124 -2.29 10.02 9.57
CA PRO A 124 -3.50 9.36 10.00
C PRO A 124 -3.55 7.89 9.56
N VAL A 125 -4.14 7.09 10.43
CA VAL A 125 -4.38 5.67 10.24
C VAL A 125 -5.77 5.36 10.74
N PHE A 126 -6.59 4.75 9.89
CA PHE A 126 -7.90 4.26 10.27
C PHE A 126 -7.84 2.77 10.57
N VAL A 127 -8.29 2.38 11.77
CA VAL A 127 -8.55 0.98 12.13
C VAL A 127 -10.04 0.73 12.04
N SER A 128 -10.45 -0.10 11.08
CA SER A 128 -11.86 -0.29 10.78
C SER A 128 -12.60 -1.06 11.88
N PRO A 129 -13.94 -0.95 11.95
CA PRO A 129 -14.75 -2.00 12.56
C PRO A 129 -14.43 -3.38 11.95
N CYS A 130 -14.81 -4.44 12.68
CA CYS A 130 -14.74 -5.80 12.14
C CYS A 130 -15.74 -5.96 10.98
N ILE A 131 -15.23 -6.37 9.82
CA ILE A 131 -16.02 -6.72 8.65
C ILE A 131 -15.79 -8.19 8.34
N ARG A 132 -16.82 -9.01 8.55
CA ARG A 132 -16.80 -10.47 8.26
C ARG A 132 -15.54 -11.18 8.81
N GLY A 133 -15.11 -10.82 10.02
CA GLY A 133 -13.94 -11.41 10.69
C GLY A 133 -12.59 -10.79 10.32
N TRP A 134 -12.58 -9.64 9.64
CA TRP A 134 -11.39 -8.88 9.29
C TRP A 134 -11.45 -7.47 9.83
N VAL A 135 -10.32 -7.00 10.34
CA VAL A 135 -10.10 -5.60 10.72
C VAL A 135 -9.04 -5.03 9.78
N PHE A 136 -9.33 -3.89 9.17
CA PHE A 136 -8.39 -3.19 8.32
C PHE A 136 -7.62 -2.14 9.10
N VAL A 137 -6.34 -1.99 8.77
CA VAL A 137 -5.50 -0.85 9.19
C VAL A 137 -5.13 -0.11 7.92
N VAL A 138 -5.71 1.06 7.70
CA VAL A 138 -5.69 1.78 6.42
C VAL A 138 -4.90 3.08 6.58
N SER A 139 -3.99 3.37 5.65
CA SER A 139 -3.34 4.66 5.56
C SER A 139 -2.86 4.97 4.14
N HIS A 140 -2.93 6.24 3.75
CA HIS A 140 -2.36 6.71 2.49
C HIS A 140 -0.84 6.93 2.56
N LEU A 141 -0.29 7.18 3.75
CA LEU A 141 1.08 7.71 3.90
C LEU A 141 1.92 7.05 5.00
N ALA A 142 1.29 6.31 5.93
CA ALA A 142 1.94 5.95 7.19
C ALA A 142 2.43 4.50 7.28
N LEU A 143 1.89 3.59 6.46
CA LEU A 143 2.34 2.20 6.48
C LEU A 143 3.63 2.04 5.67
N PRO A 144 4.67 1.39 6.23
CA PRO A 144 5.92 1.14 5.53
C PRO A 144 5.73 0.12 4.39
N CYS A 145 6.45 0.33 3.29
CA CYS A 145 6.63 -0.66 2.23
C CYS A 145 7.32 -1.93 2.77
N LEU A 146 7.27 -3.05 2.03
CA LEU A 146 7.95 -4.29 2.43
C LEU A 146 9.47 -4.10 2.40
N HIS A 147 9.96 -3.29 1.48
CA HIS A 147 11.35 -2.88 1.35
C HIS A 147 11.56 -1.39 1.72
N PRO A 148 12.53 -1.05 2.61
CA PRO A 148 13.41 -1.94 3.35
C PRO A 148 12.66 -2.72 4.45
N GLU A 149 13.16 -3.92 4.79
CA GLU A 149 12.44 -4.88 5.62
C GLU A 149 12.20 -4.42 7.08
N ARG A 150 13.11 -3.61 7.63
CA ARG A 150 13.12 -3.32 9.08
C ARG A 150 11.88 -2.54 9.55
N PRO A 151 11.48 -1.39 8.97
CA PRO A 151 10.26 -0.69 9.37
C PRO A 151 9.01 -1.58 9.28
N PHE A 152 8.89 -2.35 8.19
CA PHE A 152 7.77 -3.27 8.00
C PHE A 152 7.70 -4.36 9.06
N ASN A 153 8.83 -5.00 9.36
CA ASN A 153 8.90 -6.02 10.40
C ASN A 153 8.64 -5.43 11.80
N MET A 154 9.12 -4.22 12.09
CA MET A 154 8.84 -3.55 13.38
C MET A 154 7.35 -3.31 13.58
N LEU A 155 6.64 -2.85 12.54
CA LEU A 155 5.20 -2.65 12.60
C LEU A 155 4.42 -3.97 12.70
N THR A 156 4.80 -4.97 11.92
CA THR A 156 3.98 -6.19 11.75
C THR A 156 4.27 -7.28 12.78
N LYS A 157 5.46 -7.32 13.38
CA LYS A 157 5.83 -8.38 14.34
C LYS A 157 4.82 -8.53 15.50
N PRO A 158 4.34 -7.47 16.18
CA PRO A 158 3.34 -7.60 17.24
C PRO A 158 2.00 -8.16 16.74
N LEU A 159 1.63 -7.89 15.48
CA LEU A 159 0.42 -8.45 14.86
C LEU A 159 0.60 -9.94 14.58
N LEU A 160 1.73 -10.33 13.98
CA LEU A 160 2.06 -11.72 13.67
C LEU A 160 2.13 -12.61 14.91
N ASP A 161 2.56 -12.07 16.05
CA ASP A 161 2.60 -12.79 17.32
C ASP A 161 1.21 -13.04 17.93
N ARG A 162 0.20 -12.25 17.53
CA ARG A 162 -1.13 -12.27 18.12
C ARG A 162 -2.18 -12.91 17.22
N PHE A 163 -2.15 -12.60 15.93
CA PHE A 163 -3.21 -12.94 14.99
C PHE A 163 -2.81 -14.10 14.10
N LYS A 164 -3.80 -14.94 13.78
CA LYS A 164 -3.59 -16.14 12.98
C LYS A 164 -3.24 -15.84 11.53
N GLU A 165 -3.74 -14.73 11.01
CA GLU A 165 -3.53 -14.33 9.63
C GLU A 165 -3.43 -12.81 9.55
N VAL A 166 -2.39 -12.33 8.87
CA VAL A 166 -2.14 -10.91 8.61
C VAL A 166 -1.75 -10.78 7.14
N GLN A 167 -2.42 -9.89 6.44
CA GLN A 167 -2.18 -9.59 5.04
C GLN A 167 -1.82 -8.12 4.91
N TYR A 168 -0.99 -7.78 3.93
CA TYR A 168 -0.64 -6.42 3.57
C TYR A 168 -0.90 -6.22 2.08
N PHE A 169 -1.32 -5.02 1.70
CA PHE A 169 -1.51 -4.64 0.32
C PHE A 169 -1.17 -3.17 0.12
N GLY A 170 -0.78 -2.80 -1.08
CA GLY A 170 -0.51 -1.41 -1.43
C GLY A 170 -0.51 -1.17 -2.94
N SER A 171 -0.98 0.00 -3.37
CA SER A 171 -0.84 0.45 -4.75
C SER A 171 -0.55 1.95 -4.83
N TYR A 172 0.32 2.35 -5.75
CA TYR A 172 0.57 3.75 -6.07
C TYR A 172 1.05 3.92 -7.52
N ARG A 173 0.11 4.27 -8.40
CA ARG A 173 0.31 4.31 -9.85
C ARG A 173 1.43 5.21 -10.36
N VAL A 174 1.82 6.24 -9.60
CA VAL A 174 2.82 7.22 -10.04
C VAL A 174 4.19 6.55 -10.18
N THR A 175 4.51 5.63 -9.28
CA THR A 175 5.77 4.88 -9.26
C THR A 175 5.54 3.42 -9.64
N ASP A 176 4.41 3.10 -10.28
CA ASP A 176 3.94 1.72 -10.53
C ASP A 176 4.00 0.79 -9.30
N TYR A 177 3.97 1.36 -8.11
CA TYR A 177 4.14 0.61 -6.88
C TYR A 177 2.95 -0.31 -6.66
N LEU A 178 3.24 -1.59 -6.45
CA LEU A 178 2.29 -2.62 -6.09
C LEU A 178 2.94 -3.51 -5.03
N ALA A 179 2.20 -3.82 -3.98
CA ALA A 179 2.68 -4.71 -2.94
C ALA A 179 1.56 -5.60 -2.44
N TRP A 180 1.92 -6.83 -2.09
CA TRP A 180 1.09 -7.70 -1.27
C TRP A 180 1.94 -8.64 -0.43
N ALA A 181 1.48 -8.92 0.78
CA ALA A 181 2.06 -9.94 1.64
C ALA A 181 0.98 -10.71 2.37
N LYS A 182 1.27 -11.97 2.67
CA LYS A 182 0.41 -12.83 3.46
C LYS A 182 1.22 -13.63 4.46
N ALA A 183 0.80 -13.57 5.71
CA ALA A 183 1.33 -14.37 6.79
C ALA A 183 0.23 -15.23 7.43
N GLU A 184 0.61 -16.43 7.82
CA GLU A 184 -0.21 -17.38 8.57
C GLU A 184 0.61 -17.93 9.74
N ASP A 185 -0.02 -18.06 10.91
CA ASP A 185 0.62 -18.57 12.14
C ASP A 185 1.97 -17.90 12.45
N GLY A 186 2.00 -16.58 12.32
CA GLY A 186 3.16 -15.74 12.64
C GLY A 186 4.30 -15.79 11.62
N LYS A 187 4.08 -16.38 10.43
CA LYS A 187 5.12 -16.51 9.40
C LYS A 187 4.62 -15.98 8.06
N TRP A 188 5.45 -15.16 7.41
CA TRP A 188 5.24 -14.80 6.01
C TRP A 188 5.31 -16.04 5.12
N ILE A 189 4.29 -16.27 4.30
CA ILE A 189 4.25 -17.33 3.29
C ILE A 189 4.40 -16.76 1.87
N ARG A 190 4.09 -15.47 1.71
CA ARG A 190 4.24 -14.72 0.46
C ARG A 190 4.54 -13.25 0.79
N ARG A 191 5.52 -12.67 0.11
CA ARG A 191 5.75 -11.21 0.05
C ARG A 191 6.15 -10.85 -1.37
N PHE A 192 5.52 -9.83 -1.93
CA PHE A 192 5.83 -9.33 -3.25
C PHE A 192 5.71 -7.81 -3.24
N GLU A 193 6.71 -7.13 -3.77
CA GLU A 193 6.71 -5.69 -3.95
C GLU A 193 7.40 -5.32 -5.26
N THR A 194 6.76 -4.44 -6.02
CA THR A 194 7.37 -3.77 -7.16
C THR A 194 7.22 -2.27 -7.06
N SER A 195 8.19 -1.54 -7.61
CA SER A 195 8.13 -0.09 -7.83
C SER A 195 9.13 0.29 -8.90
N ASP A 196 8.84 1.36 -9.63
CA ASP A 196 9.62 1.88 -10.74
C ASP A 196 10.04 0.78 -11.74
N SER A 197 9.11 -0.14 -12.03
CA SER A 197 9.31 -1.29 -12.93
C SER A 197 10.39 -2.26 -12.47
N CYS A 198 10.69 -2.28 -11.17
CA CYS A 198 11.62 -3.17 -10.51
C CYS A 198 10.87 -4.13 -9.58
N ILE A 199 11.35 -5.37 -9.47
CA ILE A 199 10.92 -6.28 -8.40
C ILE A 199 11.81 -5.98 -7.18
N LEU A 200 11.23 -5.39 -6.13
CA LEU A 200 11.94 -5.05 -4.89
C LEU A 200 11.91 -6.20 -3.88
N GLU A 201 10.84 -6.99 -3.90
CA GLU A 201 10.71 -8.20 -3.11
C GLU A 201 9.93 -9.28 -3.87
N ASN A 202 10.42 -10.51 -3.84
CA ASN A 202 9.72 -11.69 -4.35
C ASN A 202 10.06 -12.92 -3.49
N PHE A 203 9.35 -13.04 -2.37
CA PHE A 203 9.53 -14.11 -1.40
C PHE A 203 8.31 -15.03 -1.37
N GLY A 204 8.55 -16.33 -1.25
CA GLY A 204 7.52 -17.36 -1.24
C GLY A 204 7.05 -17.77 -2.63
N VAL A 205 6.36 -18.91 -2.71
CA VAL A 205 5.81 -19.43 -3.97
C VAL A 205 4.58 -18.65 -4.40
N GLN A 206 4.36 -18.52 -5.71
CA GLN A 206 3.13 -17.95 -6.24
C GLN A 206 1.90 -18.72 -5.72
N THR A 207 0.97 -17.98 -5.12
CA THR A 207 -0.26 -18.50 -4.53
C THR A 207 -1.29 -18.86 -5.60
N ALA A 208 -2.26 -19.70 -5.23
CA ALA A 208 -3.38 -20.03 -6.11
C ALA A 208 -4.21 -18.79 -6.50
N ALA A 209 -4.31 -17.80 -5.62
CA ALA A 209 -5.03 -16.56 -5.88
C ALA A 209 -4.31 -15.71 -6.94
N GLU A 210 -2.99 -15.52 -6.82
CA GLU A 210 -2.18 -14.85 -7.85
C GLU A 210 -2.32 -15.55 -9.21
N LYS A 211 -2.33 -16.89 -9.23
CA LYS A 211 -2.55 -17.68 -10.46
C LYS A 211 -3.95 -17.47 -11.04
N SER A 212 -4.98 -17.39 -10.21
CA SER A 212 -6.37 -17.17 -10.67
C SER A 212 -6.59 -15.78 -11.29
N LEU A 213 -5.74 -14.82 -10.94
CA LEU A 213 -5.68 -13.50 -11.56
C LEU A 213 -4.78 -13.46 -12.81
N ASN A 214 -4.24 -14.61 -13.24
CA ASN A 214 -3.30 -14.72 -14.36
C ASN A 214 -2.02 -13.87 -14.19
N LEU A 215 -1.59 -13.64 -12.95
CA LEU A 215 -0.35 -12.91 -12.70
C LEU A 215 0.85 -13.70 -13.20
N VAL A 216 1.76 -13.01 -13.88
CA VAL A 216 3.00 -13.61 -14.39
C VAL A 216 3.92 -13.89 -13.22
N TYR A 217 4.28 -15.15 -13.04
CA TYR A 217 5.32 -15.52 -12.09
C TYR A 217 6.69 -15.32 -12.73
N VAL A 218 7.57 -14.64 -11.99
CA VAL A 218 8.95 -14.38 -12.38
C VAL A 218 9.83 -15.01 -11.31
N GLU A 219 10.63 -16.01 -11.68
CA GLU A 219 11.44 -16.81 -10.76
C GLU A 219 12.76 -16.14 -10.40
N SER A 220 13.29 -15.30 -11.30
CA SER A 220 14.60 -14.68 -11.15
C SER A 220 14.67 -13.30 -11.82
N GLU A 221 15.64 -12.51 -11.39
CA GLU A 221 15.94 -11.23 -12.01
C GLU A 221 16.39 -11.42 -13.47
N GLU A 222 17.17 -12.46 -13.76
CA GLU A 222 17.60 -12.78 -15.13
C GLU A 222 16.42 -13.11 -16.07
N GLU A 223 15.39 -13.80 -15.56
CA GLU A 223 14.15 -14.03 -16.30
C GLU A 223 13.42 -12.70 -16.53
N PHE A 224 13.37 -11.84 -15.52
CA PHE A 224 12.72 -10.54 -15.61
C PHE A 224 13.38 -9.62 -16.65
N GLU A 225 14.68 -9.75 -16.90
CA GLU A 225 15.42 -9.01 -17.94
C GLU A 225 15.01 -9.38 -19.37
N GLN A 226 14.27 -10.47 -19.58
CA GLN A 226 13.78 -10.83 -20.91
C GLN A 226 12.60 -9.95 -21.32
N ASP A 227 12.73 -9.28 -22.46
CA ASP A 227 11.73 -8.32 -22.96
C ASP A 227 10.31 -8.90 -23.03
N GLU A 228 10.17 -10.15 -23.51
CA GLU A 228 8.87 -10.82 -23.62
C GLU A 228 8.24 -11.08 -22.24
N VAL A 229 9.05 -11.45 -21.24
CA VAL A 229 8.60 -11.68 -19.87
C VAL A 229 8.18 -10.35 -19.24
N PHE A 230 9.00 -9.32 -19.39
CA PHE A 230 8.71 -7.98 -18.88
C PHE A 230 7.41 -7.41 -19.46
N GLU A 231 7.20 -7.51 -20.77
CA GLU A 231 5.99 -7.02 -21.43
C GLU A 231 4.73 -7.77 -20.96
N LYS A 232 4.81 -9.11 -20.85
CA LYS A 232 3.72 -9.92 -20.29
C LYS A 232 3.44 -9.54 -18.84
N TRP A 233 4.48 -9.33 -18.05
CA TRP A 233 4.37 -8.94 -16.65
C TRP A 233 3.69 -7.57 -16.49
N ILE A 234 4.11 -6.56 -17.25
CA ILE A 234 3.48 -5.22 -17.25
C ILE A 234 2.00 -5.29 -17.63
N ALA A 235 1.64 -6.15 -18.58
CA ALA A 235 0.26 -6.31 -19.04
C ALA A 235 -0.64 -7.09 -18.06
N ALA A 236 -0.05 -7.89 -17.17
CA ALA A 236 -0.79 -8.77 -16.28
C ALA A 236 -1.27 -8.11 -14.98
N GLN A 237 -0.82 -6.90 -14.67
CA GLN A 237 -1.12 -6.23 -13.41
C GLN A 237 -1.28 -4.71 -13.53
N ASP A 238 -2.10 -4.16 -12.66
CA ASP A 238 -2.47 -2.75 -12.58
C ASP A 238 -2.74 -2.31 -11.13
N GLU A 239 -3.24 -1.09 -10.95
CA GLU A 239 -3.51 -0.53 -9.62
C GLU A 239 -4.64 -1.22 -8.85
N GLU A 240 -5.49 -2.01 -9.53
CA GLU A 240 -6.58 -2.79 -8.92
C GLU A 240 -6.11 -4.15 -8.41
N THR A 241 -5.01 -4.67 -8.95
CA THR A 241 -4.49 -6.01 -8.67
C THR A 241 -4.39 -6.32 -7.16
N PRO A 242 -3.87 -5.43 -6.28
CA PRO A 242 -3.84 -5.70 -4.84
C PRO A 242 -5.23 -5.83 -4.21
N ALA A 243 -6.21 -5.04 -4.67
CA ALA A 243 -7.59 -5.10 -4.17
C ALA A 243 -8.31 -6.38 -4.63
N GLN A 244 -8.11 -6.78 -5.89
CA GLN A 244 -8.62 -8.05 -6.44
C GLN A 244 -8.03 -9.24 -5.68
N LEU A 245 -6.73 -9.23 -5.39
CA LEU A 245 -6.05 -10.26 -4.62
C LEU A 245 -6.56 -10.30 -3.17
N ALA A 246 -6.79 -9.14 -2.56
CA ALA A 246 -7.44 -9.05 -1.26
C ALA A 246 -8.84 -9.67 -1.27
N GLY A 247 -9.61 -9.53 -2.34
CA GLY A 247 -10.90 -10.23 -2.50
C GLY A 247 -10.81 -11.77 -2.47
N LEU A 248 -9.67 -12.33 -2.88
CA LEU A 248 -9.43 -13.78 -2.87
C LEU A 248 -8.85 -14.29 -1.54
N TRP A 249 -8.14 -13.44 -0.80
CA TRP A 249 -7.52 -13.81 0.48
C TRP A 249 -8.34 -13.41 1.72
N SER A 250 -9.07 -12.31 1.63
CA SER A 250 -9.87 -11.71 2.70
C SER A 250 -11.11 -11.02 2.12
N ILE A 251 -11.02 -9.70 1.89
CA ILE A 251 -12.11 -8.84 1.42
C ILE A 251 -11.53 -7.82 0.43
N ASN A 252 -12.19 -7.64 -0.71
CA ASN A 252 -11.84 -6.59 -1.66
C ASN A 252 -12.36 -5.24 -1.11
N PRO A 253 -11.47 -4.26 -0.84
CA PRO A 253 -11.90 -2.98 -0.27
C PRO A 253 -12.74 -2.13 -1.22
N LEU A 254 -12.70 -2.40 -2.54
CA LEU A 254 -13.51 -1.69 -3.54
C LEU A 254 -14.97 -2.17 -3.57
N GLU A 255 -15.28 -3.26 -2.87
CA GLU A 255 -16.63 -3.84 -2.80
C GLU A 255 -17.33 -3.54 -1.48
N LEU A 256 -16.72 -2.78 -0.57
CA LEU A 256 -17.24 -2.55 0.79
C LEU A 256 -18.63 -1.91 0.79
N GLU A 257 -18.84 -0.91 -0.06
CA GLU A 257 -20.12 -0.20 -0.20
C GLU A 257 -21.22 -1.08 -0.82
N ASN A 258 -20.84 -2.13 -1.53
CA ASN A 258 -21.77 -3.10 -2.12
C ASN A 258 -22.17 -4.20 -1.12
N MET A 259 -21.53 -4.26 0.06
CA MET A 259 -21.85 -5.27 1.07
C MET A 259 -23.01 -4.81 1.95
N ASP A 260 -23.94 -5.73 2.20
CA ASP A 260 -24.98 -5.54 3.21
C ASP A 260 -24.37 -5.67 4.61
N LEU A 261 -23.88 -4.54 5.15
CA LEU A 261 -23.23 -4.42 6.45
C LEU A 261 -23.96 -3.36 7.30
N PRO A 262 -23.99 -3.52 8.63
CA PRO A 262 -24.57 -2.50 9.50
C PRO A 262 -23.65 -1.28 9.61
N PRO A 263 -24.20 -0.07 9.86
CA PRO A 263 -23.42 1.08 10.26
C PRO A 263 -22.55 0.78 11.49
N SER A 264 -21.31 1.25 11.49
CA SER A 264 -20.34 0.90 12.54
C SER A 264 -19.31 2.01 12.76
N ILE A 265 -18.52 1.87 13.84
CA ILE A 265 -17.47 2.82 14.24
C ILE A 265 -16.15 2.07 14.28
N GLY A 266 -15.10 2.70 13.75
CA GLY A 266 -13.72 2.29 13.92
C GLY A 266 -12.97 3.27 14.80
N TYR A 267 -11.67 3.35 14.58
CA TYR A 267 -10.79 4.22 15.33
C TYR A 267 -9.83 4.94 14.40
N LEU A 268 -9.69 6.24 14.60
CA LEU A 268 -8.66 7.04 13.98
C LEU A 268 -7.52 7.21 14.98
N GLY A 269 -6.31 6.91 14.55
CA GLY A 269 -5.08 7.19 15.27
C GLY A 269 -4.02 7.72 14.32
N TYR A 270 -2.82 7.96 14.84
CA TYR A 270 -1.73 8.53 14.06
C TYR A 270 -0.44 7.77 14.32
N PHE A 271 0.29 7.44 13.24
CA PHE A 271 1.70 7.07 13.38
C PHE A 271 2.56 8.32 13.38
N GLU A 272 3.61 8.27 14.19
CA GLU A 272 4.74 9.16 14.00
C GLU A 272 5.45 8.77 12.71
N LYS A 273 5.62 9.73 11.82
CA LYS A 273 6.31 9.56 10.56
C LYS A 273 7.75 9.20 10.89
N THR A 274 8.10 7.93 10.75
CA THR A 274 9.49 7.51 10.77
C THR A 274 10.17 8.16 9.58
N GLU A 275 11.23 8.94 9.82
CA GLU A 275 12.07 9.43 8.73
C GLU A 275 12.42 8.24 7.82
N ASN A 276 11.99 8.28 6.56
CA ASN A 276 12.59 7.42 5.55
C ASN A 276 14.09 7.77 5.53
N PRO A 277 15.00 6.80 5.68
CA PRO A 277 16.42 7.07 5.44
C PRO A 277 16.67 7.55 4.02
#